data_AF-A0A355D9A7-F1
#
_entry.id   AF-A0A355D9A7-F1
#
_cell.length_a   1.000
_cell.length_b   1.000
_cell.length_c   1.000
_cell.angle_alpha   90.00
_cell.angle_beta   90.00
_cell.angle_gamma   90.00
#
_symmetry.space_group_name_H-M   'P 1'
#
loop_
_entity.id
_entity.type
_entity.pdbx_description
1 polymer ?
#
loop_
_entity_poly.entity_id
_entity_poly.type
_entity_poly.pdbx_seq_one_letter_code
_entity_poly.pdbx_strand_id
1 'polypeptide(L)'
;MAIEKSLIEGFLKQFDTVPFSVKYKDEGKFIIGEGEPKFKIVIRKLPNKTDLLKSTSLALGEAYMNGDIDLIEGDLYYALDTLLSNIDKFTLDIKGLKKLLHTSTSLKHQKEEVCSHYDIGNDFYKLWLDKTMSYSCAYFKNDNDTLEEAQMNKIYHILNKLNLKEGMSLLDIGCGWGYLLVEAAKKYKIHGVGITLSEEQYKGFSELIEKENLREYLQVKLLDYRKLKDSGMTFDRVVSVGMIEHVGRENYSLFFDNVSKVLNPKGEFLLHYISSIHESQGEPWIKKYIFPGGVIPS
;
A
#
# COMPACT_ATOMS: atom_id res chain seq x y z
N MET A 1 -36.58 -10.21 6.35
CA MET A 1 -36.82 -8.94 5.64
C MET A 1 -37.03 -7.73 6.56
N ALA A 2 -38.19 -7.49 7.19
CA ALA A 2 -38.40 -6.24 7.95
C ALA A 2 -37.45 -6.06 9.16
N ILE A 3 -37.20 -7.13 9.93
CA ILE A 3 -36.27 -7.12 11.07
C ILE A 3 -34.82 -6.89 10.60
N GLU A 4 -34.40 -7.51 9.49
CA GLU A 4 -33.05 -7.35 8.94
C GLU A 4 -32.83 -5.93 8.38
N LYS A 5 -33.86 -5.33 7.77
CA LYS A 5 -33.82 -3.93 7.33
C LYS A 5 -33.65 -2.97 8.49
N SER A 6 -34.44 -3.12 9.54
CA SER A 6 -34.32 -2.31 10.76
C SER A 6 -32.93 -2.41 11.40
N LEU A 7 -32.30 -3.59 11.36
CA LEU A 7 -30.93 -3.79 11.83
C LEU A 7 -29.89 -3.08 10.95
N ILE A 8 -30.02 -3.16 9.62
CA ILE A 8 -29.11 -2.49 8.68
C ILE A 8 -29.29 -0.97 8.75
N GLU A 9 -30.52 -0.47 8.86
CA GLU A 9 -30.79 0.95 9.10
C GLU A 9 -30.16 1.42 10.41
N GLY A 10 -30.32 0.66 11.50
CA GLY A 10 -29.70 0.96 12.79
C GLY A 10 -28.17 0.96 12.74
N PHE A 11 -27.59 0.05 11.95
CA PHE A 11 -26.16 0.02 11.67
C PHE A 11 -25.73 1.23 10.84
N LEU A 12 -26.45 1.56 9.76
CA LEU A 12 -26.10 2.67 8.87
C LEU A 12 -26.23 4.04 9.53
N LYS A 13 -27.14 4.20 10.50
CA LYS A 13 -27.27 5.41 11.32
C LYS A 13 -26.01 5.74 12.12
N GLN A 14 -25.07 4.81 12.25
CA GLN A 14 -23.78 5.07 12.88
C GLN A 14 -22.84 5.89 11.97
N PHE A 15 -23.17 6.09 10.69
CA PHE A 15 -22.36 6.82 9.71
C PHE A 15 -22.97 8.18 9.33
N ASP A 16 -23.64 8.82 10.28
CA ASP A 16 -24.42 10.05 10.09
C ASP A 16 -23.58 11.34 9.99
N THR A 17 -22.25 11.24 9.97
CA THR A 17 -21.33 12.39 9.85
C THR A 17 -21.49 13.13 8.53
N VAL A 18 -21.80 12.43 7.44
CA VAL A 18 -22.15 13.02 6.15
C VAL A 18 -23.50 12.46 5.74
N PRO A 19 -24.49 13.30 5.40
CA PRO A 19 -25.80 12.81 5.02
C PRO A 19 -25.74 12.01 3.72
N PHE A 20 -26.41 10.86 3.68
CA PHE A 20 -26.54 10.06 2.46
C PHE A 20 -27.89 9.37 2.40
N SER A 21 -28.31 9.00 1.19
CA SER A 21 -29.59 8.31 1.01
C SER A 21 -29.41 6.86 0.59
N VAL A 22 -30.31 6.02 1.10
CA VAL A 22 -30.29 4.58 0.89
C VAL A 22 -31.58 4.18 0.21
N LYS A 23 -31.46 3.42 -0.87
CA LYS A 23 -32.59 2.84 -1.60
C LYS A 23 -32.52 1.32 -1.53
N TYR A 24 -33.59 0.66 -1.09
CA TYR A 24 -33.74 -0.77 -1.32
C TYR A 24 -34.28 -1.03 -2.73
N LYS A 25 -33.84 -2.12 -3.38
CA LYS A 25 -34.21 -2.45 -4.77
C LYS A 25 -35.72 -2.36 -5.04
N ASP A 26 -36.53 -2.82 -4.10
CA ASP A 26 -37.97 -2.99 -4.25
C ASP A 26 -38.83 -2.13 -3.30
N GLU A 27 -38.22 -1.20 -2.54
CA GLU A 27 -38.90 -0.45 -1.46
C GLU A 27 -38.39 1.00 -1.28
N GLY A 28 -38.91 1.68 -0.25
CA GLY A 28 -38.71 3.10 0.04
C GLY A 28 -37.27 3.57 0.19
N LYS A 29 -37.11 4.90 0.11
CA LYS A 29 -35.87 5.64 0.35
C LYS A 29 -35.85 6.11 1.80
N PHE A 30 -34.71 5.99 2.46
CA PHE A 30 -34.46 6.67 3.73
C PHE A 30 -33.16 7.46 3.65
N ILE A 31 -32.98 8.38 4.60
CA ILE A 31 -31.81 9.25 4.71
C ILE A 31 -31.11 8.93 6.03
N ILE A 32 -29.78 8.86 5.97
CA ILE A 32 -28.89 8.82 7.11
C ILE A 32 -28.28 10.22 7.26
N GLY A 33 -28.17 10.72 8.49
CA GLY A 33 -27.70 12.08 8.79
C GLY A 33 -28.74 13.18 8.55
N GLU A 34 -28.38 14.41 8.95
CA GLU A 34 -29.22 15.60 8.79
C GLU A 34 -28.75 16.47 7.62
N GLY A 35 -29.67 16.86 6.73
CA GLY A 35 -29.39 17.74 5.60
C GLY A 35 -29.52 17.05 4.24
N GLU A 36 -29.00 17.70 3.19
CA GLU A 36 -29.06 17.17 1.82
C GLU A 36 -28.06 16.00 1.64
N PRO A 37 -28.53 14.82 1.15
CA PRO A 37 -27.65 13.70 0.86
C PRO A 37 -26.53 14.06 -0.11
N LYS A 38 -25.27 13.80 0.28
CA LYS A 38 -24.08 13.98 -0.57
C LYS A 38 -23.86 12.85 -1.55
N PHE A 39 -24.39 11.67 -1.24
CA PHE A 39 -24.34 10.51 -2.11
C PHE A 39 -25.54 9.59 -1.87
N LYS A 40 -25.72 8.63 -2.77
CA LYS A 40 -26.82 7.68 -2.73
C LYS A 40 -26.34 6.27 -3.02
N ILE A 41 -26.67 5.37 -2.10
CA ILE A 41 -26.43 3.94 -2.28
C ILE A 41 -27.72 3.20 -2.58
N VAL A 42 -27.60 2.11 -3.34
CA VAL A 42 -28.65 1.12 -3.49
C VAL A 42 -28.22 -0.17 -2.80
N ILE A 43 -29.14 -0.77 -2.06
CA ILE A 43 -28.96 -2.09 -1.47
C ILE A 43 -29.86 -3.05 -2.23
N ARG A 44 -29.25 -3.88 -3.08
CA ARG A 44 -29.91 -4.94 -3.86
C ARG A 44 -30.08 -6.21 -3.05
N LYS A 45 -29.11 -6.50 -2.19
CA LYS A 45 -29.13 -7.63 -1.26
C LYS A 45 -28.48 -7.20 0.05
N LEU A 46 -29.11 -7.54 1.17
CA LEU A 46 -28.58 -7.20 2.48
C LEU A 46 -27.34 -8.05 2.77
N PRO A 47 -26.23 -7.46 3.27
CA PRO A 47 -25.14 -8.23 3.83
C PRO A 47 -25.63 -9.07 5.02
N ASN A 48 -25.06 -10.26 5.20
CA ASN A 48 -25.39 -11.11 6.34
C ASN A 48 -24.94 -10.44 7.64
N LYS A 49 -25.82 -10.40 8.65
CA LYS A 49 -25.50 -9.84 9.98
C LYS A 49 -24.26 -10.50 10.61
N THR A 50 -24.13 -11.80 10.46
CA THR A 50 -23.00 -12.58 10.99
C THR A 50 -21.68 -12.12 10.35
N ASP A 51 -21.70 -11.81 9.05
CA ASP A 51 -20.50 -11.37 8.34
C ASP A 51 -20.16 -9.93 8.71
N LEU A 52 -21.16 -9.05 8.82
CA LEU A 52 -20.96 -7.68 9.34
C LEU A 52 -20.34 -7.68 10.74
N LEU A 53 -20.83 -8.55 11.64
CA LEU A 53 -20.31 -8.71 13.01
C LEU A 53 -18.90 -9.31 13.05
N LYS A 54 -18.53 -10.17 12.09
CA LYS A 54 -17.18 -10.73 11.97
C LYS A 54 -16.18 -9.70 11.45
N SER A 55 -16.51 -9.01 10.37
CA SER A 55 -15.75 -7.87 9.86
C SER A 55 -16.66 -7.01 9.00
N THR A 56 -16.93 -5.82 9.52
CA THR A 56 -17.78 -4.84 8.83
C THR A 56 -17.21 -4.47 7.47
N SER A 57 -15.91 -4.19 7.42
CA SER A 57 -15.19 -3.80 6.21
C SER A 57 -15.18 -4.90 5.14
N LEU A 58 -14.93 -6.17 5.51
CA LEU A 58 -15.03 -7.29 4.58
C LEU A 58 -16.44 -7.42 4.01
N ALA A 59 -17.44 -7.44 4.89
CA ALA A 59 -18.83 -7.64 4.48
C ALA A 59 -19.32 -6.53 3.54
N LEU A 60 -19.01 -5.26 3.84
CA LEU A 60 -19.39 -4.13 3.01
C LEU A 60 -18.59 -4.07 1.70
N GLY A 61 -17.27 -4.30 1.76
CA GLY A 61 -16.42 -4.30 0.57
C GLY A 61 -16.77 -5.43 -0.40
N GLU A 62 -17.05 -6.64 0.09
CA GLU A 62 -17.51 -7.76 -0.73
C GLU A 62 -18.92 -7.52 -1.28
N ALA A 63 -19.82 -6.95 -0.50
CA ALA A 63 -21.14 -6.57 -0.99
C ALA A 63 -21.04 -5.55 -2.13
N TYR A 64 -20.10 -4.59 -2.05
CA TYR A 64 -19.83 -3.66 -3.14
C TYR A 64 -19.26 -4.37 -4.38
N MET A 65 -18.25 -5.21 -4.22
CA MET A 65 -17.64 -5.97 -5.33
C MET A 65 -18.64 -6.91 -6.04
N ASN A 66 -19.60 -7.46 -5.30
CA ASN A 66 -20.65 -8.33 -5.83
C ASN A 66 -21.83 -7.56 -6.45
N GLY A 67 -21.87 -6.23 -6.32
CA GLY A 67 -23.01 -5.40 -6.72
C GLY A 67 -24.26 -5.54 -5.83
N ASP A 68 -24.12 -6.18 -4.66
CA ASP A 68 -25.17 -6.29 -3.65
C ASP A 68 -25.46 -4.94 -3.00
N ILE A 69 -24.43 -4.11 -2.85
CA ILE A 69 -24.50 -2.68 -2.51
C ILE A 69 -23.79 -1.92 -3.63
N ASP A 70 -24.33 -0.79 -4.04
CA ASP A 70 -23.74 -0.01 -5.13
C ASP A 70 -23.96 1.49 -4.92
N LEU A 71 -23.04 2.31 -5.42
CA LEU A 71 -23.15 3.77 -5.40
C LEU A 71 -23.86 4.21 -6.69
N ILE A 72 -25.06 4.74 -6.56
CA ILE A 72 -25.88 5.14 -7.72
C ILE A 72 -25.88 6.65 -7.97
N GLU A 73 -25.37 7.44 -7.02
CA GLU A 73 -25.20 8.89 -7.15
C GLU A 73 -24.13 9.37 -6.18
N GLY A 74 -23.34 10.36 -6.60
CA GLY A 74 -22.23 10.92 -5.82
C GLY A 74 -20.87 10.31 -6.17
N ASP A 75 -19.88 10.63 -5.36
CA ASP A 75 -18.48 10.26 -5.56
C ASP A 75 -18.06 9.18 -4.54
N LEU A 76 -17.39 8.14 -5.04
CA LEU A 76 -17.02 6.97 -4.23
C LEU A 76 -15.98 7.31 -3.16
N TYR A 77 -15.06 8.23 -3.45
CA TYR A 77 -14.07 8.66 -2.48
C TYR A 77 -14.76 9.30 -1.27
N TYR A 78 -15.68 10.24 -1.49
CA TYR A 78 -16.44 10.85 -0.38
C TYR A 78 -17.32 9.85 0.38
N ALA A 79 -17.92 8.88 -0.33
CA ALA A 79 -18.70 7.82 0.30
C ALA A 79 -17.83 6.94 1.20
N LEU A 80 -16.65 6.52 0.71
CA LEU A 80 -15.70 5.72 1.49
C LEU A 80 -15.09 6.52 2.64
N ASP A 81 -14.70 7.78 2.41
CA ASP A 81 -14.14 8.66 3.44
C ASP A 81 -15.11 8.86 4.60
N THR A 82 -16.41 9.00 4.30
CA THR A 82 -17.48 9.05 5.31
C THR A 82 -17.54 7.77 6.15
N LEU A 83 -17.54 6.61 5.49
CA LEU A 83 -17.65 5.31 6.16
C LEU A 83 -16.39 5.01 6.99
N LEU A 84 -15.21 5.26 6.43
CA LEU A 84 -13.91 4.98 7.02
C LEU A 84 -13.54 5.98 8.13
N SER A 85 -14.04 7.22 8.09
CA SER A 85 -13.91 8.16 9.23
C SER A 85 -14.61 7.65 10.50
N ASN A 86 -15.47 6.64 10.37
CA ASN A 86 -16.16 5.98 11.47
C ASN A 86 -15.65 4.54 11.67
N ILE A 87 -14.40 4.25 11.27
CA ILE A 87 -13.82 2.89 11.36
C ILE A 87 -13.79 2.34 12.79
N ASP A 88 -13.74 3.19 13.81
CA ASP A 88 -13.85 2.76 15.22
C ASP A 88 -15.19 2.09 15.56
N LYS A 89 -16.23 2.34 14.75
CA LYS A 89 -17.56 1.72 14.88
C LYS A 89 -17.62 0.36 14.16
N PHE A 90 -16.60 -0.01 13.40
CA PHE A 90 -16.57 -1.29 12.68
C PHE A 90 -16.30 -2.43 13.65
N THR A 91 -17.05 -3.52 13.51
CA THR A 91 -16.81 -4.73 14.31
C THR A 91 -15.72 -5.58 13.68
N LEU A 92 -14.87 -6.16 14.53
CA LEU A 92 -13.79 -7.06 14.15
C LEU A 92 -13.71 -8.27 15.10
N ASP A 93 -14.06 -9.45 14.61
CA ASP A 93 -13.84 -10.72 15.31
C ASP A 93 -12.45 -11.28 14.98
N ILE A 94 -11.47 -10.89 15.79
CA ILE A 94 -10.08 -11.35 15.66
C ILE A 94 -9.98 -12.88 15.76
N LYS A 95 -10.82 -13.54 16.56
CA LYS A 95 -10.78 -15.01 16.71
C LYS A 95 -11.26 -15.68 15.43
N GLY A 96 -12.37 -15.21 14.87
CA GLY A 96 -12.92 -15.69 13.60
C GLY A 96 -12.04 -15.42 12.38
N LEU A 97 -11.20 -14.38 12.44
CA LEU A 97 -10.35 -13.93 11.33
C LEU A 97 -8.85 -14.16 11.56
N LYS A 98 -8.47 -14.94 12.58
CA LYS A 98 -7.06 -15.14 12.96
C LYS A 98 -6.16 -15.54 11.78
N LYS A 99 -6.65 -16.44 10.90
CA LYS A 99 -5.87 -16.90 9.73
C LYS A 99 -5.66 -15.80 8.70
N LEU A 100 -6.65 -14.93 8.50
CA LEU A 100 -6.57 -13.81 7.55
C LEU A 100 -5.68 -12.68 8.10
N LEU A 101 -5.80 -12.38 9.39
CA LEU A 101 -5.06 -11.31 10.03
C LEU A 101 -3.60 -11.69 10.31
N HIS A 102 -3.28 -12.97 10.38
CA HIS A 102 -1.92 -13.44 10.60
C HIS A 102 -1.01 -13.14 9.41
N THR A 103 0.00 -12.31 9.61
CA THR A 103 1.08 -12.10 8.64
C THR A 103 2.10 -13.21 8.73
N SER A 104 2.37 -13.88 7.61
CA SER A 104 3.42 -14.90 7.55
C SER A 104 4.80 -14.26 7.53
N THR A 105 5.69 -14.73 8.40
CA THR A 105 7.08 -14.25 8.48
C THR A 105 8.04 -15.12 7.66
N SER A 106 7.53 -16.18 7.01
CA SER A 106 8.37 -17.12 6.25
C SER A 106 8.79 -16.53 4.91
N LEU A 107 10.02 -16.83 4.51
CA LEU A 107 10.61 -16.44 3.21
C LEU A 107 9.71 -16.78 2.02
N LYS A 108 9.19 -18.00 2.01
CA LYS A 108 8.36 -18.52 0.92
C LYS A 108 7.06 -17.73 0.77
N HIS A 109 6.32 -17.53 1.86
CA HIS A 109 5.04 -16.82 1.80
C HIS A 109 5.21 -15.36 1.44
N GLN A 110 6.18 -14.65 2.02
CA GLN A 110 6.39 -13.24 1.67
C GLN A 110 6.77 -13.06 0.20
N LYS A 111 7.55 -13.99 -0.37
CA LYS A 111 7.81 -13.98 -1.82
C LYS A 111 6.51 -14.19 -2.60
N GLU A 112 5.69 -15.17 -2.23
CA GLU A 112 4.40 -15.45 -2.89
C GLU A 112 3.45 -14.23 -2.81
N GLU A 113 3.38 -13.54 -1.67
CA GLU A 113 2.55 -12.35 -1.47
C GLU A 113 3.00 -11.20 -2.39
N VAL A 114 4.29 -10.87 -2.39
CA VAL A 114 4.86 -9.81 -3.25
C VAL A 114 4.68 -10.16 -4.73
N CYS A 115 5.00 -11.38 -5.15
CA CYS A 115 4.81 -11.83 -6.52
C CYS A 115 3.33 -11.75 -6.93
N SER A 116 2.41 -12.26 -6.11
CA SER A 116 0.98 -12.27 -6.45
C SER A 116 0.40 -10.86 -6.67
N HIS A 117 0.89 -9.87 -5.93
CA HIS A 117 0.45 -8.48 -6.08
C HIS A 117 1.01 -7.85 -7.35
N TYR A 118 2.32 -7.94 -7.58
CA TYR A 118 2.98 -7.22 -8.68
C TYR A 118 3.01 -7.96 -10.03
N ASP A 119 2.79 -9.27 -10.03
CA ASP A 119 2.82 -10.09 -11.25
C ASP A 119 1.46 -10.11 -12.00
N ILE A 120 0.50 -9.25 -11.61
CA ILE A 120 -0.68 -8.90 -12.44
C ILE A 120 -0.23 -8.31 -13.79
N GLY A 121 1.00 -7.79 -13.84
CA GLY A 121 1.72 -7.44 -15.05
C GLY A 121 1.92 -5.93 -15.19
N ASN A 122 3.08 -5.55 -15.75
CA ASN A 122 3.45 -4.15 -15.93
C ASN A 122 2.44 -3.34 -16.75
N ASP A 123 1.71 -3.99 -17.67
CA ASP A 123 0.72 -3.32 -18.51
C ASP A 123 -0.50 -2.85 -17.73
N PHE A 124 -0.89 -3.56 -16.67
CA PHE A 124 -1.97 -3.10 -15.78
C PHE A 124 -1.58 -1.82 -15.05
N TYR A 125 -0.39 -1.81 -14.44
CA TYR A 125 0.10 -0.66 -13.67
C TYR A 125 0.33 0.59 -14.53
N LYS A 126 0.81 0.42 -15.76
CA LYS A 126 1.01 1.53 -16.72
C LYS A 126 -0.27 2.30 -17.07
N LEU A 127 -1.45 1.71 -16.88
CA LEU A 127 -2.72 2.37 -17.21
C LEU A 127 -3.06 3.53 -16.26
N TRP A 128 -2.55 3.50 -15.03
CA TRP A 128 -2.97 4.43 -13.97
C TRP A 128 -1.82 4.99 -13.13
N LEU A 129 -0.62 4.39 -13.19
CA LEU A 129 0.58 5.01 -12.65
C LEU A 129 1.14 6.06 -13.61
N ASP A 130 1.94 6.97 -13.07
CA ASP A 130 2.74 7.91 -13.85
C ASP A 130 3.92 7.21 -14.54
N LYS A 131 4.68 7.95 -15.36
CA LYS A 131 5.81 7.40 -16.13
C LYS A 131 6.92 6.80 -15.27
N THR A 132 7.05 7.19 -14.00
CA THR A 132 8.05 6.62 -13.10
C THR A 132 7.69 5.21 -12.62
N MET A 133 6.45 4.75 -12.88
CA MET A 133 5.91 3.49 -12.34
C MET A 133 5.98 3.43 -10.80
N SER A 134 5.92 4.58 -10.12
CA SER A 134 6.04 4.64 -8.67
C SER A 134 4.73 4.24 -8.00
N TYR A 135 4.63 3.01 -7.50
CA TYR A 135 3.52 2.59 -6.64
C TYR A 135 3.82 2.85 -5.16
N SER A 136 3.97 4.13 -4.81
CA SER A 136 4.25 4.64 -3.46
C SER A 136 3.77 6.09 -3.34
N CYS A 137 3.73 6.62 -2.11
CA CYS A 137 3.30 7.99 -1.83
C CYS A 137 4.13 9.03 -2.61
N ALA A 138 3.45 9.97 -3.25
CA ALA A 138 4.05 11.12 -3.94
C ALA A 138 4.22 12.31 -2.97
N TYR A 139 4.99 13.33 -3.36
CA TYR A 139 5.22 14.54 -2.56
C TYR A 139 4.82 15.78 -3.35
N PHE A 140 3.61 16.29 -3.08
CA PHE A 140 3.08 17.50 -3.69
C PHE A 140 3.66 18.72 -2.98
N LYS A 141 4.38 19.57 -3.72
CA LYS A 141 4.86 20.86 -3.22
C LYS A 141 3.86 21.99 -3.46
N ASN A 142 3.04 21.84 -4.50
CA ASN A 142 1.98 22.76 -4.85
C ASN A 142 0.70 21.97 -5.17
N ASP A 143 -0.46 22.60 -4.98
CA ASP A 143 -1.78 21.97 -5.22
C ASP A 143 -2.02 21.58 -6.69
N ASN A 144 -1.25 22.15 -7.62
CA ASN A 144 -1.35 21.93 -9.06
C ASN A 144 -0.23 21.05 -9.63
N ASP A 145 0.63 20.45 -8.80
CA ASP A 145 1.62 19.49 -9.27
C ASP A 145 0.90 18.29 -9.91
N THR A 146 1.33 17.88 -11.09
CA THR A 146 0.93 16.60 -11.69
C THR A 146 1.44 15.43 -10.84
N LEU A 147 0.85 14.24 -10.98
CA LEU A 147 1.33 13.04 -10.28
C LEU A 147 2.80 12.74 -10.59
N GLU A 148 3.21 12.91 -11.85
CA GLU A 148 4.61 12.72 -12.29
C GLU A 148 5.54 13.71 -11.57
N GLU A 149 5.18 14.99 -11.51
CA GLU A 149 5.94 16.01 -10.77
C GLU A 149 6.01 15.70 -9.28
N ALA A 150 4.89 15.27 -8.68
CA ALA A 150 4.84 14.90 -7.27
C ALA A 150 5.69 13.65 -6.95
N GLN A 151 5.74 12.66 -7.84
CA GLN A 151 6.61 11.49 -7.68
C GLN A 151 8.09 11.87 -7.80
N MET A 152 8.44 12.72 -8.77
CA MET A 152 9.79 13.26 -8.92
C MET A 152 10.20 14.11 -7.71
N ASN A 153 9.27 14.93 -7.20
CA ASN A 153 9.45 15.69 -5.97
C ASN A 153 9.76 14.77 -4.78
N LYS A 154 9.06 13.63 -4.65
CA LYS A 154 9.35 12.63 -3.60
C LYS A 154 10.74 12.03 -3.78
N ILE A 155 11.11 11.64 -5.00
CA ILE A 155 12.44 11.08 -5.29
C ILE A 155 13.51 12.09 -4.89
N TYR A 156 13.43 13.34 -5.36
CA TYR A 156 14.43 14.35 -5.00
C TYR A 156 14.43 14.69 -3.51
N HIS A 157 13.28 14.66 -2.83
CA HIS A 157 13.23 14.84 -1.38
C HIS A 157 14.01 13.75 -0.63
N ILE A 158 13.85 12.49 -1.04
CA ILE A 158 14.61 11.35 -0.49
C ILE A 158 16.10 11.49 -0.80
N LEU A 159 16.48 11.74 -2.05
CA LEU A 159 17.88 11.84 -2.44
C LEU A 159 18.60 13.00 -1.74
N ASN A 160 17.90 14.12 -1.49
CA ASN A 160 18.45 15.25 -0.74
C ASN A 160 18.69 14.88 0.73
N LYS A 161 17.76 14.15 1.37
CA LYS A 161 17.93 13.67 2.75
C LYS A 161 19.07 12.66 2.90
N LEU A 162 19.30 11.85 1.86
CA LEU A 162 20.44 10.93 1.81
C LEU A 162 21.78 11.65 1.62
N ASN A 163 21.79 12.95 1.31
CA ASN A 163 23.01 13.76 1.16
C ASN A 163 24.07 13.08 0.26
N LEU A 164 23.62 12.56 -0.89
CA LEU A 164 24.45 11.80 -1.82
C LEU A 164 25.57 12.66 -2.42
N LYS A 165 26.71 12.03 -2.67
CA LYS A 165 27.88 12.61 -3.34
C LYS A 165 28.28 11.77 -4.52
N GLU A 166 29.08 12.36 -5.40
CA GLU A 166 29.59 11.68 -6.60
C GLU A 166 30.33 10.38 -6.24
N GLY A 167 29.97 9.28 -6.93
CA GLY A 167 30.60 7.97 -6.77
C GLY A 167 30.21 7.18 -5.52
N MET A 168 29.31 7.69 -4.66
CA MET A 168 28.83 6.93 -3.50
C MET A 168 28.08 5.66 -3.89
N SER A 169 28.07 4.70 -2.99
CA SER A 169 27.29 3.45 -3.12
C SER A 169 25.92 3.56 -2.44
N LEU A 170 24.86 3.15 -3.14
CA LEU A 170 23.47 3.25 -2.67
C LEU A 170 22.72 1.91 -2.83
N LEU A 171 22.15 1.40 -1.75
CA LEU A 171 21.22 0.27 -1.78
C LEU A 171 19.78 0.75 -1.67
N ASP A 172 18.91 0.28 -2.56
CA ASP A 172 17.46 0.46 -2.50
C ASP A 172 16.77 -0.89 -2.20
N ILE A 173 16.23 -1.03 -0.99
CA ILE A 173 15.55 -2.24 -0.52
C ILE A 173 14.06 -2.15 -0.85
N GLY A 174 13.63 -3.01 -1.78
CA GLY A 174 12.29 -2.91 -2.37
C GLY A 174 12.28 -1.87 -3.48
N CYS A 175 13.21 -1.96 -4.43
CA CYS A 175 13.50 -0.90 -5.40
C CYS A 175 12.37 -0.61 -6.41
N GLY A 176 11.31 -1.41 -6.43
CA GLY A 176 10.24 -1.32 -7.43
C GLY A 176 10.82 -1.39 -8.85
N TRP A 177 10.34 -0.49 -9.72
CA TRP A 177 10.84 -0.31 -11.08
C TRP A 177 12.10 0.55 -11.18
N GLY A 178 12.71 0.92 -10.04
CA GLY A 178 14.07 1.45 -9.96
C GLY A 178 14.26 2.92 -10.32
N TYR A 179 13.18 3.68 -10.52
CA TYR A 179 13.28 5.08 -10.95
C TYR A 179 14.06 5.97 -9.96
N LEU A 180 13.99 5.67 -8.66
CA LEU A 180 14.79 6.35 -7.63
C LEU A 180 16.30 6.20 -7.89
N LEU A 181 16.76 4.97 -8.18
CA LEU A 181 18.17 4.68 -8.46
C LEU A 181 18.61 5.28 -9.80
N VAL A 182 17.75 5.27 -10.81
CA VAL A 182 18.01 5.94 -12.11
C VAL A 182 18.30 7.43 -11.90
N GLU A 183 17.45 8.12 -11.15
CA GLU A 183 17.63 9.54 -10.86
C GLU A 183 18.86 9.81 -10.00
N ALA A 184 19.13 8.93 -9.02
CA ALA A 184 20.35 9.02 -8.21
C ALA A 184 21.62 8.86 -9.06
N ALA A 185 21.65 7.89 -9.98
CA ALA A 185 22.78 7.66 -10.88
C ALA A 185 22.97 8.82 -11.86
N LYS A 186 21.90 9.34 -12.47
CA LYS A 186 21.99 10.48 -13.38
C LYS A 186 22.50 11.75 -12.69
N LYS A 187 22.04 12.02 -11.47
CA LYS A 187 22.36 13.26 -10.76
C LYS A 187 23.69 13.23 -10.02
N TYR A 188 24.02 12.07 -9.43
CA TYR A 188 25.16 11.93 -8.54
C TYR A 188 26.13 10.84 -8.98
N LYS A 189 25.95 10.18 -10.13
CA LYS A 189 26.84 9.12 -10.62
C LYS A 189 27.19 8.07 -9.55
N ILE A 190 26.19 7.69 -8.76
CA ILE A 190 26.32 6.69 -7.71
C ILE A 190 26.46 5.29 -8.29
N HIS A 191 27.02 4.36 -7.51
CA HIS A 191 26.95 2.94 -7.79
C HIS A 191 25.79 2.32 -6.98
N GLY A 192 24.68 2.07 -7.68
CA GLY A 192 23.40 1.71 -7.09
C GLY A 192 23.07 0.22 -7.22
N VAL A 193 22.46 -0.33 -6.18
CA VAL A 193 21.93 -1.70 -6.16
C VAL A 193 20.47 -1.66 -5.73
N GLY A 194 19.58 -2.10 -6.60
CA GLY A 194 18.19 -2.35 -6.26
C GLY A 194 17.97 -3.82 -5.94
N ILE A 195 17.23 -4.11 -4.87
CA ILE A 195 16.77 -5.48 -4.61
C ILE A 195 15.25 -5.55 -4.60
N THR A 196 14.71 -6.59 -5.20
CA THR A 196 13.28 -6.91 -5.23
C THR A 196 13.06 -8.42 -5.19
N LEU A 197 11.83 -8.84 -4.85
CA LEU A 197 11.37 -10.23 -4.98
C LEU A 197 10.50 -10.46 -6.22
N SER A 198 9.99 -9.41 -6.86
CA SER A 198 9.14 -9.50 -8.06
C SER A 198 9.99 -9.60 -9.33
N GLU A 199 9.68 -10.61 -10.15
CA GLU A 199 10.35 -10.83 -11.44
C GLU A 199 9.96 -9.75 -12.47
N GLU A 200 8.73 -9.26 -12.43
CA GLU A 200 8.26 -8.17 -13.29
C GLU A 200 8.95 -6.83 -12.98
N GLN A 201 9.18 -6.53 -11.70
CA GLN A 201 9.96 -5.35 -11.29
C GLN A 201 11.44 -5.49 -11.68
N TYR A 202 12.03 -6.67 -11.46
CA TYR A 202 13.40 -6.96 -11.88
C TYR A 202 13.57 -6.77 -13.39
N LYS A 203 12.64 -7.31 -14.19
CA LYS A 203 12.65 -7.18 -15.65
C LYS A 203 12.48 -5.72 -16.07
N GLY A 204 11.48 -5.03 -15.53
CA GLY A 204 11.20 -3.64 -15.87
C GLY A 204 12.36 -2.70 -15.50
N PHE A 205 12.99 -2.90 -14.33
CA PHE A 205 14.16 -2.11 -13.96
C PHE A 205 15.39 -2.48 -14.80
N SER A 206 15.62 -3.77 -15.10
CA SER A 206 16.69 -4.18 -16.00
C SER A 206 16.56 -3.50 -17.37
N GLU A 207 15.38 -3.54 -17.98
CA GLU A 207 15.09 -2.87 -19.25
C GLU A 207 15.31 -1.35 -19.18
N LEU A 208 14.96 -0.72 -18.04
CA LEU A 208 15.18 0.71 -17.83
C LEU A 208 16.68 1.05 -17.72
N ILE A 209 17.47 0.24 -17.01
CA ILE A 209 18.94 0.40 -16.93
C ILE A 209 19.56 0.37 -18.33
N GLU A 210 19.09 -0.55 -19.19
CA GLU A 210 19.55 -0.64 -20.59
C GLU A 210 19.20 0.60 -21.40
N LYS A 211 17.92 0.96 -21.36
CA LYS A 211 17.38 2.08 -22.14
C LYS A 211 18.09 3.39 -21.80
N GLU A 212 18.44 3.58 -20.53
CA GLU A 212 19.11 4.79 -20.03
C GLU A 212 20.64 4.69 -20.09
N ASN A 213 21.21 3.58 -20.57
CA ASN A 213 22.65 3.31 -20.62
C ASN A 213 23.37 3.41 -19.26
N LEU A 214 22.74 2.88 -18.19
CA LEU A 214 23.23 3.00 -16.81
C LEU A 214 23.87 1.72 -16.26
N ARG A 215 24.20 0.73 -17.11
CA ARG A 215 24.82 -0.56 -16.70
C ARG A 215 26.06 -0.41 -15.83
N GLU A 216 26.86 0.64 -16.03
CA GLU A 216 28.08 0.89 -15.25
C GLU A 216 27.78 1.42 -13.83
N TYR A 217 26.61 2.02 -13.64
CA TYR A 217 26.21 2.65 -12.39
C TYR A 217 25.23 1.78 -11.59
N LEU A 218 24.36 1.02 -12.26
CA LEU A 218 23.21 0.39 -11.62
C LEU A 218 23.16 -1.12 -11.86
N GLN A 219 22.80 -1.85 -10.82
CA GLN A 219 22.40 -3.25 -10.90
C GLN A 219 21.09 -3.49 -10.15
N VAL A 220 20.29 -4.44 -10.63
CA VAL A 220 19.11 -4.95 -9.93
C VAL A 220 19.32 -6.43 -9.62
N LYS A 221 18.84 -6.90 -8.45
CA LYS A 221 18.94 -8.29 -8.04
C LYS A 221 17.60 -8.81 -7.52
N LEU A 222 17.27 -10.05 -7.90
CA LEU A 222 16.24 -10.85 -7.23
C LEU A 222 16.82 -11.38 -5.92
N LEU A 223 16.74 -10.58 -4.86
CA LEU A 223 17.36 -10.85 -3.57
C LEU A 223 16.42 -10.48 -2.43
N ASP A 224 16.24 -11.41 -1.49
CA ASP A 224 15.55 -11.13 -0.23
C ASP A 224 16.45 -10.34 0.71
N TYR A 225 15.91 -9.28 1.34
CA TYR A 225 16.67 -8.43 2.26
C TYR A 225 17.31 -9.22 3.41
N ARG A 226 16.72 -10.36 3.83
CA ARG A 226 17.24 -11.20 4.92
C ARG A 226 18.57 -11.86 4.60
N LYS A 227 18.99 -11.83 3.34
CA LYS A 227 20.28 -12.32 2.85
C LYS A 227 21.32 -11.21 2.71
N LEU A 228 20.97 -9.96 2.99
CA LEU A 228 21.89 -8.82 2.84
C LEU A 228 23.12 -8.96 3.72
N LYS A 229 22.96 -9.36 4.98
CA LYS A 229 24.08 -9.56 5.92
C LYS A 229 25.13 -10.56 5.42
N ASP A 230 24.71 -11.55 4.62
CA ASP A 230 25.58 -12.62 4.10
C ASP A 230 26.07 -12.34 2.67
N SER A 231 25.67 -11.20 2.08
CA SER A 231 25.96 -10.86 0.70
C SER A 231 27.38 -10.35 0.45
N GLY A 232 28.08 -9.92 1.50
CA GLY A 232 29.37 -9.24 1.41
C GLY A 232 29.32 -7.84 0.78
N MET A 233 28.13 -7.32 0.47
CA MET A 233 27.93 -5.96 -0.06
C MET A 233 28.00 -4.92 1.07
N THR A 234 28.49 -3.73 0.75
CA THR A 234 28.55 -2.59 1.66
C THR A 234 28.20 -1.30 0.93
N PHE A 235 27.50 -0.39 1.61
CA PHE A 235 26.94 0.82 1.03
C PHE A 235 27.14 2.06 1.90
N ASP A 236 27.37 3.20 1.26
CA ASP A 236 27.42 4.51 1.94
C ASP A 236 26.04 4.95 2.37
N ARG A 237 25.02 4.59 1.58
CA ARG A 237 23.61 4.93 1.81
C ARG A 237 22.71 3.73 1.59
N VAL A 238 21.68 3.62 2.41
CA VAL A 238 20.59 2.67 2.22
C VAL A 238 19.28 3.44 2.21
N VAL A 239 18.35 3.04 1.34
CA VAL A 239 16.99 3.54 1.31
C VAL A 239 16.01 2.39 1.23
N SER A 240 14.84 2.55 1.85
CA SER A 240 13.73 1.63 1.68
C SER A 240 12.42 2.40 1.72
N VAL A 241 11.58 2.19 0.70
CA VAL A 241 10.31 2.88 0.52
C VAL A 241 9.19 1.86 0.41
N GLY A 242 8.23 1.88 1.34
CA GLY A 242 7.02 1.05 1.26
C GLY A 242 7.28 -0.45 1.40
N MET A 243 8.32 -0.85 2.13
CA MET A 243 8.71 -2.25 2.28
C MET A 243 8.43 -2.82 3.67
N ILE A 244 8.61 -2.04 4.74
CA ILE A 244 8.51 -2.54 6.13
C ILE A 244 7.08 -2.98 6.49
N GLU A 245 6.09 -2.47 5.77
CA GLU A 245 4.68 -2.88 5.80
C GLU A 245 4.50 -4.37 5.44
N HIS A 246 5.45 -4.96 4.71
CA HIS A 246 5.44 -6.37 4.28
C HIS A 246 6.36 -7.26 5.12
N VAL A 247 7.13 -6.70 6.06
CA VAL A 247 8.12 -7.44 6.85
C VAL A 247 7.46 -8.26 7.95
N GLY A 248 6.42 -7.69 8.57
CA GLY A 248 5.78 -8.20 9.79
C GLY A 248 6.59 -7.88 11.06
N ARG A 249 5.89 -7.56 12.16
CA ARG A 249 6.49 -7.06 13.40
C ARG A 249 7.63 -7.91 13.95
N GLU A 250 7.48 -9.24 13.91
CA GLU A 250 8.48 -10.19 14.43
C GLU A 250 9.85 -10.08 13.72
N ASN A 251 9.86 -9.59 12.49
CA ASN A 251 11.07 -9.49 11.66
C ASN A 251 11.68 -8.08 11.64
N TYR A 252 11.15 -7.10 12.36
CA TYR A 252 11.71 -5.73 12.32
C TYR A 252 13.16 -5.69 12.80
N SER A 253 13.48 -6.35 13.92
CA SER A 253 14.87 -6.45 14.39
C SER A 253 15.77 -7.08 13.33
N LEU A 254 15.31 -8.17 12.69
CA LEU A 254 16.05 -8.83 11.61
C LEU A 254 16.25 -7.90 10.40
N PHE A 255 15.25 -7.08 10.05
CA PHE A 255 15.35 -6.10 8.99
C PHE A 255 16.42 -5.04 9.30
N PHE A 256 16.35 -4.41 10.47
CA PHE A 256 17.35 -3.41 10.87
C PHE A 256 18.75 -4.01 11.02
N ASP A 257 18.88 -5.25 11.50
CA ASP A 257 20.16 -5.96 11.57
C ASP A 257 20.76 -6.14 10.17
N ASN A 258 19.95 -6.56 9.19
CA ASN A 258 20.42 -6.71 7.80
C ASN A 258 20.84 -5.38 7.18
N VAL A 259 20.08 -4.30 7.40
CA VAL A 259 20.44 -2.95 6.96
C VAL A 259 21.74 -2.50 7.60
N SER A 260 21.88 -2.67 8.92
CA SER A 260 23.08 -2.27 9.66
C SER A 260 24.33 -3.01 9.18
N LYS A 261 24.22 -4.29 8.80
CA LYS A 261 25.36 -5.10 8.35
C LYS A 261 25.92 -4.70 6.99
N VAL A 262 25.11 -4.10 6.13
CA VAL A 262 25.55 -3.63 4.80
C VAL A 262 25.85 -2.14 4.77
N LEU A 263 25.70 -1.42 5.90
CA LEU A 263 25.96 0.01 5.97
C LEU A 263 27.43 0.26 6.36
N ASN A 264 28.11 1.12 5.59
CA ASN A 264 29.46 1.57 5.92
C ASN A 264 29.48 2.31 7.27
N PRO A 265 30.64 2.39 7.95
CA PRO A 265 30.79 3.28 9.10
C PRO A 265 30.38 4.71 8.73
N LYS A 266 29.48 5.32 9.53
CA LYS A 266 28.86 6.64 9.25
C LYS A 266 27.98 6.69 7.99
N GLY A 267 27.57 5.55 7.46
CA GLY A 267 26.53 5.50 6.43
C GLY A 267 25.18 5.94 6.99
N GLU A 268 24.28 6.34 6.11
CA GLU A 268 22.95 6.84 6.47
C GLU A 268 21.88 5.92 5.88
N PHE A 269 20.82 5.68 6.65
CA PHE A 269 19.67 4.91 6.23
C PHE A 269 18.42 5.78 6.26
N LEU A 270 17.68 5.81 5.16
CA LEU A 270 16.36 6.44 5.08
C LEU A 270 15.27 5.37 4.92
N LEU A 271 14.38 5.32 5.91
CA LEU A 271 13.20 4.46 5.89
C LEU A 271 11.95 5.33 5.66
N HIS A 272 11.17 5.00 4.63
CA HIS A 272 9.89 5.64 4.32
C HIS A 272 8.80 4.58 4.27
N TYR A 273 7.76 4.75 5.08
CA TYR A 273 6.72 3.76 5.28
C TYR A 273 5.40 4.39 5.77
N ILE A 274 4.30 3.69 5.55
CA ILE A 274 2.99 4.00 6.10
C ILE A 274 2.99 3.67 7.59
N SER A 275 2.55 4.60 8.43
CA SER A 275 2.47 4.40 9.89
C SER A 275 1.10 4.80 10.44
N SER A 276 0.81 4.35 11.66
CA SER A 276 -0.37 4.71 12.44
C SER A 276 0.04 4.99 13.88
N ILE A 277 -0.77 5.77 14.61
CA ILE A 277 -0.58 5.99 16.06
C ILE A 277 -0.58 4.66 16.83
N HIS A 278 -1.33 3.68 16.32
CA HIS A 278 -1.39 2.33 16.86
C HIS A 278 -1.04 1.30 15.79
N GLU A 279 -0.08 0.43 16.12
CA GLU A 279 0.29 -0.68 15.24
C GLU A 279 -0.93 -1.59 15.04
N SER A 280 -1.16 -2.01 13.80
CA SER A 280 -2.22 -2.93 13.47
C SER A 280 -1.71 -4.03 12.56
N GLN A 281 -2.36 -5.19 12.65
CA GLN A 281 -2.13 -6.28 11.71
C GLN A 281 -2.70 -5.96 10.31
N GLY A 282 -3.24 -4.76 10.06
CA GLY A 282 -3.89 -4.40 8.81
C GLY A 282 -5.40 -4.64 8.81
N GLU A 283 -6.06 -4.00 7.85
CA GLU A 283 -7.51 -4.06 7.68
C GLU A 283 -7.89 -5.36 6.94
N PRO A 284 -8.87 -6.17 7.44
CA PRO A 284 -9.26 -7.44 6.84
C PRO A 284 -9.52 -7.47 5.33
N TRP A 285 -10.26 -6.49 4.77
CA TRP A 285 -10.55 -6.43 3.33
C TRP A 285 -9.28 -6.17 2.52
N ILE A 286 -8.44 -5.22 2.96
CA ILE A 286 -7.14 -4.94 2.36
C ILE A 286 -6.24 -6.19 2.41
N LYS A 287 -6.17 -6.90 3.54
CA LYS A 287 -5.38 -8.14 3.64
C LYS A 287 -5.89 -9.25 2.72
N LYS A 288 -7.21 -9.35 2.52
CA LYS A 288 -7.80 -10.39 1.70
C LYS A 288 -7.60 -10.13 0.20
N TYR A 289 -7.72 -8.88 -0.22
CA TYR A 289 -7.84 -8.54 -1.64
C TYR A 289 -6.66 -7.79 -2.24
N ILE A 290 -5.90 -7.03 -1.43
CA ILE A 290 -4.88 -6.11 -1.94
C ILE A 290 -3.48 -6.51 -1.44
N PHE A 291 -3.26 -6.54 -0.13
CA PHE A 291 -1.95 -6.81 0.48
C PHE A 291 -2.04 -7.95 1.51
N PRO A 292 -2.08 -9.22 1.06
CA PRO A 292 -1.90 -10.35 1.95
C PRO A 292 -0.57 -10.20 2.70
N GLY A 293 -0.58 -10.36 4.02
CA GLY A 293 0.59 -10.19 4.87
C GLY A 293 0.92 -8.75 5.28
N GLY A 294 0.25 -7.73 4.71
CA GLY A 294 0.47 -6.33 5.10
C GLY A 294 0.22 -6.09 6.60
N VAL A 295 1.07 -5.27 7.22
CA VAL A 295 0.92 -4.74 8.58
C VAL A 295 1.10 -3.22 8.54
N ILE A 296 0.48 -2.51 9.48
CA ILE A 296 0.67 -1.06 9.64
C ILE A 296 1.50 -0.83 10.91
N PRO A 297 2.78 -0.47 10.79
CA PRO A 297 3.65 -0.17 11.93
C PRO A 297 3.22 1.08 12.71
N SER A 298 3.72 1.20 13.96
CA SER A 298 3.67 2.40 14.80
C SER A 298 5.03 3.09 14.91
#